data_AF-A0A966PYJ3-F1
#
_entry.id   AF-A0A966PYJ3-F1
#
_cell.length_a   1.000
_cell.length_b   1.000
_cell.length_c   1.000
_cell.angle_alpha   90.00
_cell.angle_beta   90.00
_cell.angle_gamma   90.00
#
_symmetry.space_group_name_H-M   'P 1'
#
loop_
_entity.id
_entity.type
_entity.pdbx_description
1 polymer ?
#
loop_
_entity_poly.entity_id
_entity_poly.type
_entity_poly.pdbx_seq_one_letter_code
_entity_poly.pdbx_strand_id
1 'polypeptide(L)'
;MADHKQYISKYSNGKKVSAAQYITEMICEKKAKLDKKDLHYRFWVNKEWSLYYRNQIASANKLLLKFSDTAIIRALNNSKATKIYSLRAPHLISIIQEEEDGLNSENQSLTLDIKRNDNVKFERHNKNNGILSKLKDLDNES
;
A
#
# COMPACT_ATOMS: atom_id res chain seq x y z
N MET A 1 -11.64 -17.76 -19.03
CA MET A 1 -11.58 -16.28 -18.97
C MET A 1 -10.85 -15.96 -17.68
N ALA A 2 -9.62 -15.42 -17.74
CA ALA A 2 -8.90 -15.03 -16.54
C ALA A 2 -9.68 -13.88 -15.89
N ASP A 3 -10.03 -14.03 -14.61
CA ASP A 3 -10.71 -12.99 -13.88
C ASP A 3 -9.77 -11.78 -13.77
N HIS A 4 -10.09 -10.72 -14.51
CA HIS A 4 -9.27 -9.52 -14.52
C HIS A 4 -9.58 -8.72 -13.27
N LYS A 5 -8.79 -8.92 -12.20
CA LYS A 5 -8.89 -8.11 -10.98
C LYS A 5 -8.84 -6.63 -11.32
N GLN A 6 -9.83 -5.91 -10.79
CA GLN A 6 -9.99 -4.48 -11.00
C GLN A 6 -9.62 -3.72 -9.74
N TYR A 7 -8.95 -2.59 -9.93
CA TYR A 7 -8.46 -1.73 -8.85
C TYR A 7 -9.11 -0.35 -8.94
N ILE A 8 -9.32 0.31 -7.79
CA ILE A 8 -9.86 1.66 -7.76
C ILE A 8 -8.73 2.66 -8.04
N SER A 9 -8.86 3.41 -9.13
CA SER A 9 -7.88 4.41 -9.54
C SER A 9 -8.15 5.77 -8.90
N LYS A 10 -7.10 6.35 -8.31
CA LYS A 10 -7.09 7.74 -7.81
C LYS A 10 -7.17 8.75 -8.96
N TYR A 11 -6.55 8.44 -10.09
CA TYR A 11 -6.40 9.36 -11.23
C TYR A 11 -7.49 9.19 -12.31
N SER A 12 -8.45 8.29 -12.07
CA SER A 12 -9.61 8.02 -12.94
C SER A 12 -10.96 8.31 -12.25
N ASN A 13 -11.01 9.22 -11.26
CA ASN A 13 -12.21 9.56 -10.48
C ASN A 13 -12.87 8.34 -9.80
N GLY A 14 -12.06 7.48 -9.17
CA GLY A 14 -12.56 6.31 -8.45
C GLY A 14 -13.08 5.19 -9.34
N LYS A 15 -12.87 5.26 -10.66
CA LYS A 15 -13.22 4.18 -11.58
C LYS A 15 -12.34 2.95 -11.35
N LYS A 16 -12.94 1.79 -11.64
CA LYS A 16 -12.25 0.51 -11.71
C LYS A 16 -11.34 0.47 -12.95
N VAL A 17 -10.07 0.17 -12.74
CA VAL A 17 -9.03 0.08 -13.77
C VAL A 17 -8.33 -1.28 -13.71
N SER A 18 -7.61 -1.62 -14.78
CA SER A 18 -6.81 -2.85 -14.82
C SER A 18 -5.62 -2.80 -13.86
N ALA A 19 -5.11 -3.98 -13.47
CA ALA A 19 -3.88 -4.11 -12.70
C ALA A 19 -2.71 -3.33 -13.32
N ALA A 20 -2.55 -3.42 -14.65
CA ALA A 20 -1.47 -2.74 -15.37
C ALA A 20 -1.54 -1.22 -15.23
N GLN A 21 -2.74 -0.64 -15.34
CA GLN A 21 -2.95 0.79 -15.15
C GLN A 21 -2.68 1.18 -13.69
N TYR A 22 -3.20 0.42 -12.72
CA TYR A 22 -3.00 0.71 -11.30
C TYR A 22 -1.52 0.70 -10.90
N ILE A 23 -0.77 -0.33 -11.30
CA ILE A 23 0.68 -0.44 -11.08
C ILE A 23 1.42 0.75 -11.73
N THR A 24 0.98 1.17 -12.93
CA THR A 24 1.56 2.31 -13.63
C THR A 24 1.26 3.63 -12.92
N GLU A 25 0.07 3.79 -12.36
CA GLU A 25 -0.29 4.97 -11.56
C GLU A 25 0.59 5.08 -10.31
N MET A 26 0.82 3.97 -9.61
CA MET A 26 1.70 3.92 -8.44
C MET A 26 3.13 4.38 -8.77
N ILE A 27 3.72 3.91 -9.88
CA ILE A 27 5.09 4.28 -10.24
C ILE A 27 5.19 5.74 -10.72
N CYS A 28 4.17 6.24 -11.42
CA CYS A 28 4.10 7.65 -11.81
C CYS A 28 4.00 8.56 -10.58
N GLU A 29 3.20 8.18 -9.58
CA GLU A 29 3.09 8.91 -8.32
C GLU A 29 4.43 8.96 -7.58
N LYS A 30 5.16 7.85 -7.48
CA LYS A 30 6.51 7.85 -6.89
C LYS A 30 7.45 8.78 -7.63
N LYS A 31 7.43 8.75 -8.97
CA LYS A 31 8.27 9.62 -9.80
C LYS A 31 7.92 11.10 -9.60
N ALA A 32 6.64 11.44 -9.47
CA ALA A 32 6.24 12.82 -9.24
C ALA A 32 6.63 13.32 -7.85
N LYS A 33 6.52 12.47 -6.82
CA LYS A 33 7.03 12.77 -5.48
C LYS A 33 8.53 13.07 -5.49
N LEU A 34 9.32 12.30 -6.25
CA LEU A 34 10.74 12.58 -6.45
C LEU A 34 10.96 13.92 -7.14
N ASP A 35 10.19 14.21 -8.19
CA ASP A 35 10.31 15.42 -8.99
C ASP A 35 9.65 16.65 -8.32
N LYS A 36 9.08 16.48 -7.11
CA LYS A 36 8.32 17.49 -6.36
C LYS A 36 7.16 18.08 -7.18
N LYS A 37 6.47 17.22 -7.93
CA LYS A 37 5.31 17.55 -8.76
C LYS A 37 4.08 16.78 -8.29
N ASP A 38 2.91 17.35 -8.54
CA ASP A 38 1.63 16.69 -8.32
C ASP A 38 1.11 16.04 -9.61
N LEU A 39 0.55 14.83 -9.47
CA LEU A 39 -0.22 14.20 -10.54
C LEU A 39 -1.68 14.65 -10.45
N HIS A 40 -2.19 15.25 -11.52
CA HIS A 40 -3.61 15.57 -11.65
C HIS A 40 -4.43 14.40 -12.23
N TYR A 41 -5.75 14.53 -12.20
CA TYR A 41 -6.68 13.62 -12.87
C TYR A 41 -6.30 13.43 -14.35
N ARG A 42 -6.27 12.18 -14.84
CA ARG A 42 -5.85 11.82 -16.21
C ARG A 42 -4.50 12.41 -16.64
N PHE A 43 -3.52 12.45 -15.74
CA PHE A 43 -2.17 12.98 -16.00
C PHE A 43 -1.51 12.47 -17.29
N TRP A 44 -1.82 11.24 -17.73
CA TRP A 44 -1.31 10.65 -18.97
C TRP A 44 -1.78 11.38 -20.25
N VAL A 45 -2.76 12.28 -20.18
CA VAL A 45 -3.18 13.13 -21.30
C VAL A 45 -2.21 14.30 -21.52
N ASN A 46 -1.53 14.75 -20.46
CA ASN A 46 -0.52 15.80 -20.58
C ASN A 46 0.73 15.24 -21.29
N LYS A 47 1.28 16.01 -22.24
CA LYS A 47 2.51 15.66 -22.97
C LYS A 47 3.66 15.27 -22.04
N GLU A 48 3.80 15.98 -20.92
CA GLU A 48 4.86 15.75 -19.93
C GLU A 48 4.88 14.30 -19.41
N TRP A 49 3.71 13.78 -19.04
CA TRP A 49 3.59 12.45 -18.43
C TRP A 49 3.22 11.36 -19.44
N SER A 50 2.63 11.70 -20.58
CA SER A 50 2.11 10.75 -21.57
C SER A 50 3.17 9.75 -22.05
N LEU A 51 4.39 10.22 -22.32
CA LEU A 51 5.49 9.36 -22.77
C LEU A 51 5.94 8.42 -21.65
N TYR A 52 6.10 8.97 -20.45
CA TYR A 52 6.52 8.22 -19.28
C TYR A 52 5.50 7.11 -18.95
N TYR A 53 4.22 7.47 -18.88
CA TYR A 53 3.11 6.57 -18.63
C TYR A 53 3.05 5.43 -19.65
N ARG A 54 3.14 5.73 -20.96
CA ARG A 54 3.13 4.71 -22.02
C ARG A 54 4.29 3.72 -21.92
N ASN A 55 5.47 4.19 -21.52
CA ASN A 55 6.63 3.31 -21.33
C ASN A 55 6.45 2.40 -20.10
N GLN A 56 5.89 2.93 -19.02
CA GLN A 56 5.64 2.15 -17.80
C GLN A 56 4.49 1.15 -17.99
N ILE A 57 3.39 1.49 -18.66
CA ILE A 57 2.28 0.55 -18.86
C ILE A 57 2.68 -0.68 -19.68
N ALA A 58 3.54 -0.50 -20.69
CA ALA A 58 4.12 -1.62 -21.43
C ALA A 58 5.00 -2.50 -20.53
N SER A 59 5.73 -1.89 -19.60
CA SER A 59 6.57 -2.61 -18.63
C SER A 59 5.71 -3.34 -17.58
N ALA A 60 4.62 -2.73 -17.12
CA ALA A 60 3.66 -3.35 -16.20
C ALA A 60 3.04 -4.61 -16.81
N ASN A 61 2.59 -4.53 -18.08
CA ASN A 61 2.07 -5.71 -18.78
C ASN A 61 3.11 -6.84 -18.88
N LYS A 62 4.38 -6.53 -19.14
CA LYS A 62 5.46 -7.53 -19.16
C LYS A 62 5.68 -8.19 -17.80
N LEU A 63 5.54 -7.44 -16.71
CA LEU A 63 5.64 -8.00 -15.35
C LEU A 63 4.44 -8.87 -15.01
N LEU A 64 3.24 -8.47 -15.40
CA LEU A 64 2.00 -9.24 -15.19
C LEU A 64 1.96 -10.58 -15.95
N LEU A 65 2.80 -10.75 -16.98
CA LEU A 65 2.98 -12.05 -17.62
C LEU A 65 3.82 -13.04 -16.79
N LYS A 66 4.58 -12.54 -15.80
CA LYS A 66 5.54 -13.33 -15.02
C LYS A 66 5.14 -13.49 -13.56
N PHE A 67 4.47 -12.49 -13.00
CA PHE A 67 4.17 -12.39 -11.57
C PHE A 67 2.69 -12.06 -11.36
N SER A 68 2.17 -12.41 -10.19
CA SER A 68 0.83 -12.00 -9.79
C SER A 68 0.75 -10.48 -9.64
N ASP A 69 -0.41 -9.91 -9.95
CA ASP A 69 -0.67 -8.48 -9.73
C ASP A 69 -0.44 -8.07 -8.28
N THR A 70 -0.81 -8.95 -7.36
CA THR A 70 -0.73 -8.75 -5.91
C THR A 70 0.72 -8.70 -5.44
N ALA A 71 1.59 -9.58 -5.93
CA ALA A 71 3.03 -9.52 -5.62
C ALA A 71 3.66 -8.23 -6.13
N ILE A 72 3.33 -7.80 -7.35
CA ILE A 72 3.89 -6.55 -7.91
C ILE A 72 3.47 -5.35 -7.06
N ILE A 73 2.20 -5.27 -6.65
CA ILE A 73 1.69 -4.18 -5.82
C ILE A 73 2.33 -4.20 -4.42
N ARG A 74 2.45 -5.37 -3.79
CA ARG A 74 3.13 -5.51 -2.49
C ARG A 74 4.60 -5.09 -2.60
N ALA A 75 5.30 -5.54 -3.63
CA ALA A 75 6.67 -5.16 -3.91
C ALA A 75 6.84 -3.66 -4.08
N LEU A 76 5.91 -2.98 -4.76
CA LEU A 76 5.94 -1.52 -4.89
C LEU A 76 5.66 -0.80 -3.56
N ASN A 77 4.94 -1.40 -2.62
CA ASN A 77 4.71 -0.83 -1.29
C ASN A 77 5.81 -1.19 -0.28
N ASN A 78 6.69 -2.15 -0.61
CA ASN A 78 7.79 -2.57 0.24
C ASN A 78 8.78 -1.40 0.49
N SER A 79 9.32 -1.32 1.71
CA SER A 79 10.31 -0.30 2.10
C SER A 79 11.58 -0.36 1.25
N LYS A 80 11.98 -1.55 0.79
CA LYS A 80 13.10 -1.76 -0.16
C LYS A 80 12.85 -1.07 -1.51
N ALA A 81 11.58 -0.91 -1.90
CA ALA A 81 11.17 -0.32 -3.17
C ALA A 81 10.92 1.19 -3.12
N THR A 82 11.27 1.87 -2.02
CA THR A 82 11.00 3.30 -1.81
C THR A 82 11.63 4.19 -2.88
N LYS A 83 12.84 3.85 -3.34
CA LYS A 83 13.59 4.59 -4.38
C LYS A 83 13.40 4.02 -5.79
N ILE A 84 12.38 3.21 -6.00
CA ILE A 84 12.06 2.65 -7.31
C ILE A 84 11.10 3.57 -8.02
N TYR A 85 11.60 4.17 -9.09
CA TYR A 85 10.84 5.09 -9.91
C TYR A 85 10.57 4.55 -11.31
N SER A 86 10.98 3.32 -11.66
CA SER A 86 10.61 2.67 -12.92
C SER A 86 10.41 1.16 -12.75
N LEU A 87 9.44 0.60 -13.47
CA LEU A 87 9.17 -0.83 -13.51
C LEU A 87 10.26 -1.66 -14.21
N ARG A 88 11.20 -1.01 -14.89
CA ARG A 88 12.37 -1.67 -15.52
C ARG A 88 13.58 -1.75 -14.60
N ALA A 89 13.46 -1.30 -13.35
CA ALA A 89 14.55 -1.36 -12.40
C ALA A 89 14.93 -2.82 -12.11
N PRO A 90 16.21 -3.22 -12.23
CA PRO A 90 16.59 -4.63 -12.08
C PRO A 90 16.34 -5.15 -10.66
N HIS A 91 16.59 -4.31 -9.65
CA HIS A 91 16.34 -4.63 -8.24
C HIS A 91 14.85 -4.81 -7.91
N LEU A 92 13.94 -4.28 -8.72
CA LEU A 92 12.50 -4.49 -8.52
C LEU A 92 12.14 -5.97 -8.72
N ILE A 93 12.78 -6.66 -9.67
CA ILE A 93 12.46 -8.06 -10.00
C ILE A 93 12.72 -8.96 -8.78
N SER A 94 13.86 -8.77 -8.10
CA SER A 94 14.19 -9.53 -6.90
C SER A 94 13.17 -9.29 -5.78
N ILE A 95 12.73 -8.05 -5.58
CA ILE A 95 11.72 -7.72 -4.55
C ILE A 95 10.36 -8.35 -4.92
N ILE A 96 9.97 -8.32 -6.20
CA ILE A 96 8.73 -8.97 -6.64
C ILE A 96 8.79 -10.48 -6.39
N GLN A 97 9.94 -11.12 -6.67
CA GLN A 97 10.12 -12.55 -6.41
C GLN A 97 9.97 -12.87 -4.92
N GLU A 98 10.62 -12.11 -4.03
CA GLU A 98 10.50 -12.28 -2.59
C GLU A 98 9.03 -12.19 -2.12
N GLU A 99 8.27 -11.23 -2.65
CA GLU A 99 6.85 -11.04 -2.32
C GLU A 99 5.95 -12.12 -2.92
N GLU A 100 6.25 -12.62 -4.12
CA GLU A 100 5.54 -13.74 -4.74
C GLU A 100 5.77 -15.04 -3.96
N ASP A 101 7.01 -15.32 -3.55
CA ASP A 101 7.34 -16.49 -2.73
C ASP A 101 6.67 -16.41 -1.34
N GLY A 102 6.65 -15.21 -0.75
CA GLY A 102 5.91 -14.93 0.49
C GLY A 102 4.42 -15.19 0.34
N LEU A 103 3.80 -14.68 -0.73
CA LEU A 103 2.39 -14.91 -1.04
C LEU A 103 2.04 -16.39 -1.23
N ASN A 104 2.93 -17.14 -1.88
CA ASN A 104 2.75 -18.59 -2.06
C ASN A 104 2.88 -19.37 -0.75
N SER A 105 3.64 -18.84 0.21
CA SER A 105 3.83 -19.42 1.54
C SER A 105 2.74 -19.03 2.53
N GLU A 106 1.95 -17.99 2.23
CA GLU A 106 0.84 -17.54 3.07
C GLU A 106 -0.33 -18.54 3.04
N ASN A 107 -0.91 -18.81 4.21
CA ASN A 107 -2.12 -19.62 4.30
C ASN A 107 -3.28 -18.89 3.60
N GLN A 108 -3.84 -19.51 2.56
CA GLN A 108 -4.99 -18.95 1.83
C GLN A 108 -6.30 -19.03 2.62
N SER A 109 -6.33 -19.79 3.72
CA SER A 109 -7.47 -19.96 4.60
C SER A 109 -7.10 -19.77 6.07
N LEU A 110 -8.06 -19.28 6.86
CA LEU A 110 -7.93 -19.16 8.31
C LEU A 110 -7.82 -20.55 8.92
N THR A 111 -6.62 -20.92 9.38
CA THR A 111 -6.37 -22.19 10.06
C THR A 111 -6.58 -22.13 11.57
N LEU A 112 -6.69 -20.92 12.14
CA LEU A 112 -6.87 -20.72 13.57
C LEU A 112 -8.36 -20.57 13.91
N ASP A 113 -8.90 -21.52 14.67
CA ASP A 113 -10.20 -21.39 15.32
C ASP A 113 -10.09 -20.45 16.53
N ILE A 114 -10.28 -19.15 16.29
CA ILE A 114 -10.26 -18.14 17.35
C ILE A 114 -11.61 -18.19 18.07
N LYS A 115 -11.70 -19.02 19.11
CA LYS A 115 -12.83 -18.96 20.05
C LYS A 115 -12.75 -17.67 20.85
N ARG A 116 -13.58 -16.69 20.48
CA ARG A 116 -13.82 -15.52 21.33
C ARG A 116 -14.48 -16.01 22.61
N ASN A 117 -13.82 -15.78 23.74
CA ASN A 117 -14.44 -15.99 25.04
C ASN A 117 -15.41 -14.83 25.29
N ASP A 118 -16.71 -15.11 25.37
CA ASP A 118 -17.74 -14.08 25.61
C ASP A 118 -17.66 -13.48 27.02
N ASN A 119 -16.88 -14.10 27.93
CA ASN A 119 -16.72 -13.67 29.32
C ASN A 119 -15.38 -12.97 29.62
N VAL A 120 -14.81 -12.23 28.67
CA VAL A 120 -13.67 -11.36 28.98
C VAL A 120 -14.17 -10.11 29.70
N LYS A 121 -14.19 -10.15 31.04
CA LYS A 121 -14.34 -8.93 31.85
C LYS A 121 -13.07 -8.11 31.68
N PHE A 122 -13.14 -7.03 30.92
CA PHE A 122 -12.08 -6.02 30.91
C PHE A 122 -12.06 -5.36 32.27
N GLU A 123 -11.07 -5.70 33.10
CA GLU A 123 -10.86 -5.01 34.37
C GLU A 123 -10.53 -3.54 34.09
N ARG A 124 -11.48 -2.65 34.38
CA ARG A 124 -11.19 -1.22 34.50
C ARG A 124 -10.33 -1.02 35.73
N HIS A 125 -9.01 -1.04 35.57
CA HIS A 125 -8.12 -0.45 36.54
C HIS A 125 -8.34 1.07 36.56
N ASN A 126 -9.32 1.51 37.35
CA ASN A 126 -9.52 2.92 37.63
C ASN A 126 -8.47 3.37 38.66
N LYS A 127 -7.24 3.62 38.18
CA LYS A 127 -6.20 4.24 39.01
C LYS A 127 -6.57 5.71 39.16
N ASN A 128 -7.38 6.01 40.18
CA ASN A 128 -7.83 7.35 40.57
C ASN A 128 -6.69 8.23 41.13
N ASN A 129 -5.53 8.28 40.45
CA ASN A 129 -4.43 9.16 40.81
C ASN A 129 -4.12 10.06 39.61
N GLY A 130 -5.17 10.74 39.12
CA GLY A 130 -5.05 11.75 38.08
C GLY A 130 -4.28 12.97 38.61
N ILE A 131 -3.63 13.70 37.71
CA ILE A 131 -2.81 14.88 38.02
C ILE A 131 -3.58 15.89 38.89
N LEU A 132 -4.90 16.01 38.69
CA LEU A 132 -5.79 16.87 39.48
C LEU A 132 -5.85 16.50 40.97
N SER A 133 -5.76 15.21 41.32
CA SER A 133 -5.74 14.76 42.72
C SER A 133 -4.45 15.17 43.43
N LYS A 134 -3.33 15.24 42.70
CA LYS A 134 -2.02 15.67 43.23
C LYS A 134 -1.90 17.18 43.40
N LEU A 135 -2.65 17.99 42.64
CA LEU A 135 -2.69 19.45 42.84
C LEU A 135 -3.49 19.84 44.08
N LYS A 136 -4.54 19.08 44.42
CA LYS A 136 -5.42 19.39 45.55
C LYS A 136 -4.74 19.22 46.91
N ASP A 137 -3.72 18.37 46.97
CA ASP A 137 -2.90 18.16 48.18
C ASP A 137 -1.88 19.29 48.41
N LEU A 138 -1.58 20.13 47.40
CA LEU A 138 -0.65 21.26 47.52
C LEU A 138 -1.32 22.55 48.02
N ASP A 139 -2.63 22.70 47.83
CA ASP A 139 -3.40 23.87 48.28
C ASP A 139 -3.87 23.77 49.75
N ASN A 140 -3.59 22.64 50.44
CA ASN A 140 -4.04 22.40 51.80
C ASN A 140 -2.91 22.51 52.86
N GLU A 141 -1.75 23.04 52.45
CA GLU A 141 -0.61 23.41 53.30
C GLU A 141 -0.48 24.94 53.30
N SER A 142 -1.39 25.64 53.99
CA SER A 142 -1.30 27.06 54.36
C SER A 142 -2.16 27.35 55.58
#